data_AF-A0A960XAM9-F1
#
_entry.id   AF-A0A960XAM9-F1
#
_cell.length_a   1.000
_cell.length_b   1.000
_cell.length_c   1.000
_cell.angle_alpha   90.00
_cell.angle_beta   90.00
_cell.angle_gamma   90.00
#
_symmetry.space_group_name_H-M   'P 1'
#
loop_
_entity.id
_entity.type
_entity.pdbx_description
1 polymer ?
#
loop_
_entity_poly.entity_id
_entity_poly.type
_entity_poly.pdbx_seq_one_letter_code
_entity_poly.pdbx_strand_id
1 'polypeptide(L)'
;MMKSLPLALAFLVGTYLYGSSGLHARGHHIPVAPTEILSGGDHLLYGKGGDGKVQIEDGTLFDVHEADASKVSKWKYGDVIAISPNPYPGGGSEFYITHAEKKEYVHANLYSKPNRSSDYTLYIYHLDPFDGHIELRSKDEVLEWQIEKKDLEHIGVWEEGDRVIIGKNDMWYARLFSSCRHILVNCDKHRKTTYLRIKPYVKK
;
A
#
# COMPACT_ATOMS: atom_id res chain seq x y z
N MET A 1 10.31 60.58 20.80
CA MET A 1 9.25 60.77 19.79
C MET A 1 9.06 59.47 19.04
N MET A 2 7.97 58.78 19.35
CA MET A 2 7.57 57.50 18.78
C MET A 2 7.06 57.69 17.35
N LYS A 3 7.46 56.81 16.42
CA LYS A 3 6.66 56.45 15.26
C LYS A 3 6.72 54.94 15.06
N SER A 4 5.60 54.31 15.36
CA SER A 4 5.28 52.91 15.14
C SER A 4 5.24 52.57 13.65
N LEU A 5 5.88 51.46 13.27
CA LEU A 5 5.73 50.81 11.96
C LEU A 5 4.58 49.79 12.03
N PRO A 6 3.70 49.70 11.02
CA PRO A 6 2.73 48.61 10.95
C PRO A 6 3.35 47.38 10.27
N LEU A 7 3.15 46.23 10.90
CA LEU A 7 3.35 44.89 10.34
C LEU A 7 2.32 44.67 9.22
N ALA A 8 2.77 44.49 7.98
CA ALA A 8 1.94 43.99 6.89
C ALA A 8 2.39 42.56 6.55
N LEU A 9 1.54 41.61 6.95
CA LEU A 9 1.64 40.19 6.66
C LEU A 9 1.19 39.98 5.20
N ALA A 10 2.11 39.63 4.30
CA ALA A 10 1.78 39.25 2.93
C ALA A 10 1.81 37.72 2.81
N PHE A 11 0.63 37.11 2.80
CA PHE A 11 0.42 35.72 2.40
C PHE A 11 0.59 35.61 0.89
N LEU A 12 1.67 34.97 0.44
CA LEU A 12 1.83 34.56 -0.96
C LEU A 12 1.36 33.10 -1.08
N VAL A 13 0.09 32.93 -1.42
CA VAL A 13 -0.47 31.65 -1.85
C VAL A 13 -0.06 31.44 -3.31
N GLY A 14 0.97 30.63 -3.53
CA GLY A 14 1.33 30.13 -4.84
C GLY A 14 0.33 29.04 -5.28
N THR A 15 -0.57 29.39 -6.17
CA THR A 15 -1.43 28.45 -6.89
C THR A 15 -0.60 27.65 -7.90
N TYR A 16 -0.36 26.37 -7.62
CA TYR A 16 0.00 25.40 -8.66
C TYR A 16 -1.28 24.76 -9.20
N LEU A 17 -1.60 25.14 -10.44
CA LEU A 17 -2.58 24.48 -11.29
C LEU A 17 -1.96 23.18 -11.82
N TYR A 18 -2.46 22.03 -11.39
CA TYR A 18 -2.35 20.79 -12.13
C TYR A 18 -3.76 20.27 -12.41
N GLY A 19 -4.03 19.98 -13.69
CA GLY A 19 -5.32 19.52 -14.18
C GLY A 19 -5.75 18.24 -13.48
N SER A 20 -6.77 18.37 -12.64
CA SER A 20 -7.46 17.29 -11.95
C SER A 20 -8.80 17.07 -12.65
N SER A 21 -8.85 16.06 -13.52
CA SER A 21 -10.13 15.48 -13.94
C SER A 21 -10.61 14.54 -12.82
N GLY A 22 -11.29 15.12 -11.83
CA GLY A 22 -12.49 14.53 -11.23
C GLY A 22 -12.35 13.25 -10.40
N LEU A 23 -11.52 13.24 -9.36
CA LEU A 23 -11.71 12.33 -8.21
C LEU A 23 -12.62 13.02 -7.18
N HIS A 24 -13.93 12.80 -7.29
CA HIS A 24 -14.89 13.23 -6.27
C HIS A 24 -14.88 12.23 -5.10
N ALA A 25 -14.09 12.52 -4.06
CA ALA A 25 -14.24 11.89 -2.76
C ALA A 25 -15.34 12.64 -1.96
N ARG A 26 -16.56 12.12 -1.95
CA ARG A 26 -17.61 12.52 -0.99
C ARG A 26 -18.30 11.29 -0.44
N GLY A 27 -18.19 11.09 0.87
CA GLY A 27 -18.96 10.09 1.61
C GLY A 27 -18.40 9.83 3.01
N HIS A 28 -18.93 10.54 4.01
CA HIS A 28 -18.71 10.25 5.42
C HIS A 28 -19.38 8.93 5.81
N HIS A 29 -18.57 7.88 6.00
CA HIS A 29 -18.84 6.79 6.93
C HIS A 29 -17.47 6.25 7.38
N ILE A 30 -17.09 6.50 8.64
CA ILE A 30 -15.89 5.90 9.25
C ILE A 30 -16.39 4.80 10.19
N PRO A 31 -16.20 3.51 9.87
CA PRO A 31 -16.15 2.52 10.93
C PRO A 31 -15.09 1.45 10.65
N VAL A 32 -13.85 1.75 11.02
CA VAL A 32 -12.78 0.88 11.54
C VAL A 32 -11.58 1.82 11.72
N ALA A 33 -10.86 1.74 12.84
CA ALA A 33 -9.64 2.52 13.03
C ALA A 33 -8.64 2.10 11.93
N PRO A 34 -8.18 3.01 11.05
CA PRO A 34 -7.33 2.66 9.91
C PRO A 34 -6.06 1.88 10.27
N THR A 35 -5.62 1.96 11.52
CA THR A 35 -4.45 1.28 12.09
C THR A 35 -4.62 -0.25 12.23
N GLU A 36 -5.81 -0.77 12.53
CA GLU A 36 -6.02 -2.24 12.57
C GLU A 36 -6.03 -2.90 11.18
N ILE A 37 -6.25 -2.10 10.13
CA ILE A 37 -6.34 -2.56 8.74
C ILE A 37 -4.94 -2.82 8.17
N LEU A 38 -4.00 -1.88 8.40
CA LEU A 38 -2.66 -1.90 7.84
C LEU A 38 -1.81 -3.09 8.33
N SER A 39 -1.87 -3.39 9.63
CA SER A 39 -1.08 -4.50 10.21
C SER A 39 -1.57 -5.89 9.80
N GLY A 40 -2.84 -6.02 9.39
CA GLY A 40 -3.45 -7.27 8.92
C GLY A 40 -3.32 -7.53 7.41
N GLY A 41 -2.71 -6.60 6.66
CA GLY A 41 -2.61 -6.66 5.20
C GLY A 41 -3.94 -6.45 4.46
N ASP A 42 -4.93 -5.90 5.15
CA ASP A 42 -6.14 -5.36 4.52
C ASP A 42 -5.91 -3.87 4.20
N HIS A 43 -6.75 -3.34 3.32
CA HIS A 43 -6.74 -1.94 2.88
C HIS A 43 -8.17 -1.45 2.67
N LEU A 44 -8.35 -0.13 2.68
CA LEU A 44 -9.60 0.53 2.34
C LEU A 44 -9.56 0.99 0.88
N LEU A 45 -10.62 0.68 0.14
CA LEU A 45 -10.83 1.27 -1.18
C LEU A 45 -11.10 2.78 -1.02
N TYR A 46 -10.08 3.60 -1.30
CA TYR A 46 -10.14 5.05 -1.15
C TYR A 46 -10.59 5.76 -2.43
N GLY A 47 -10.25 5.21 -3.59
CA GLY A 47 -10.55 5.81 -4.89
C GLY A 47 -10.66 4.77 -6.00
N LYS A 48 -11.42 5.10 -7.04
CA LYS A 48 -11.45 4.32 -8.30
C LYS A 48 -11.68 5.26 -9.48
N GLY A 49 -10.90 5.09 -10.53
CA GLY A 49 -10.96 5.88 -11.76
C GLY A 49 -11.82 5.19 -12.83
N GLY A 50 -12.36 5.99 -13.75
CA GLY A 50 -13.00 5.46 -14.97
C GLY A 50 -12.02 4.81 -15.95
N ASP A 51 -10.72 5.00 -15.72
CA ASP A 51 -9.59 4.43 -16.45
C ASP A 51 -9.06 3.12 -15.84
N GLY A 52 -9.81 2.49 -14.94
CA GLY A 52 -9.44 1.21 -14.33
C GLY A 52 -8.49 1.32 -13.14
N LYS A 53 -8.17 2.52 -12.64
CA LYS A 53 -7.29 2.65 -11.48
C LYS A 53 -8.05 2.44 -10.18
N VAL A 54 -7.39 1.79 -9.22
CA VAL A 54 -7.85 1.63 -7.83
C VAL A 54 -6.86 2.30 -6.90
N GLN A 55 -7.36 3.07 -5.94
CA GLN A 55 -6.57 3.75 -4.92
C GLN A 55 -6.88 3.22 -3.53
N ILE A 56 -5.85 3.03 -2.71
CA ILE A 56 -5.97 2.69 -1.29
C ILE A 56 -5.63 3.89 -0.38
N GLU A 57 -5.82 3.76 0.92
CA GLU A 57 -5.75 4.82 1.93
C GLU A 57 -4.40 5.56 1.99
N ASP A 58 -3.29 4.91 1.65
CA ASP A 58 -1.97 5.54 1.62
C ASP A 58 -1.69 6.34 0.33
N GLY A 59 -2.66 6.34 -0.60
CA GLY A 59 -2.59 7.00 -1.91
C GLY A 59 -2.02 6.15 -3.02
N THR A 60 -1.58 4.92 -2.75
CA THR A 60 -1.08 3.96 -3.77
C THR A 60 -2.15 3.71 -4.82
N LEU A 61 -1.71 3.69 -6.08
CA LEU A 61 -2.56 3.35 -7.22
C LEU A 61 -2.16 2.00 -7.80
N PHE A 62 -3.17 1.22 -8.14
CA PHE A 62 -3.06 0.00 -8.91
C PHE A 62 -3.78 0.17 -10.24
N ASP A 63 -3.17 -0.30 -11.31
CA ASP A 63 -3.77 -0.38 -12.64
C ASP A 63 -4.47 -1.73 -12.77
N VAL A 64 -5.80 -1.72 -12.78
CA VAL A 64 -6.60 -2.94 -12.89
C VAL A 64 -6.75 -3.31 -14.35
N HIS A 65 -6.58 -4.60 -14.64
CA HIS A 65 -6.73 -5.12 -15.98
C HIS A 65 -8.14 -4.81 -16.53
N GLU A 66 -8.23 -4.36 -17.79
CA GLU A 66 -9.48 -3.87 -18.40
C GLU A 66 -10.64 -4.88 -18.29
N ALA A 67 -10.34 -6.16 -18.49
CA ALA A 67 -11.30 -7.26 -18.35
C ALA A 67 -11.99 -7.33 -16.97
N ASP A 68 -11.36 -6.79 -15.92
CA ASP A 68 -11.88 -6.77 -14.56
C ASP A 68 -12.47 -5.41 -14.15
N ALA A 69 -12.38 -4.37 -14.98
CA ALA A 69 -12.84 -3.02 -14.64
C ALA A 69 -14.32 -2.98 -14.23
N SER A 70 -15.15 -3.80 -14.86
CA SER A 70 -16.58 -3.90 -14.53
C SER A 70 -16.85 -4.42 -13.11
N LYS A 71 -15.94 -5.21 -12.51
CA LYS A 71 -16.06 -5.67 -11.11
C LYS A 71 -15.80 -4.50 -10.16
N VAL A 72 -14.68 -3.79 -10.36
CA VAL A 72 -14.29 -2.62 -9.56
C VAL A 72 -15.36 -1.53 -9.60
N SER A 73 -16.03 -1.35 -10.74
CA SER A 73 -17.11 -0.36 -10.88
C SER A 73 -18.21 -0.51 -9.82
N LYS A 74 -18.48 -1.75 -9.36
CA LYS A 74 -19.50 -2.13 -8.38
C LYS A 74 -19.01 -2.07 -6.93
N TRP A 75 -17.72 -1.85 -6.70
CA TRP A 75 -17.16 -1.68 -5.36
C TRP A 75 -17.48 -0.28 -4.85
N LYS A 76 -17.64 -0.14 -3.54
CA LYS A 76 -17.98 1.09 -2.84
C LYS A 76 -16.75 1.63 -2.11
N TYR A 77 -16.66 2.94 -1.99
CA TYR A 77 -15.61 3.56 -1.18
C TYR A 77 -15.70 3.09 0.27
N GLY A 78 -14.55 2.80 0.86
CA GLY A 78 -14.45 2.21 2.20
C GLY A 78 -14.63 0.70 2.23
N ASP A 79 -14.91 0.02 1.10
CA ASP A 79 -14.88 -1.44 1.05
C ASP A 79 -13.48 -1.94 1.43
N VAL A 80 -13.41 -2.99 2.24
CA VAL A 80 -12.16 -3.65 2.62
C VAL A 80 -11.67 -4.53 1.47
N ILE A 81 -10.43 -4.31 1.07
CA ILE A 81 -9.75 -5.07 0.02
C ILE A 81 -8.43 -5.61 0.54
N ALA A 82 -7.90 -6.66 -0.09
CA ALA A 82 -6.59 -7.22 0.23
C ALA A 82 -5.75 -7.34 -1.04
N ILE A 83 -4.46 -7.03 -0.91
CA ILE A 83 -3.48 -7.20 -1.99
C ILE A 83 -2.74 -8.50 -1.76
N SER A 84 -2.62 -9.32 -2.79
CA SER A 84 -1.92 -10.61 -2.71
C SER A 84 -1.14 -10.88 -4.00
N PRO A 85 -0.10 -11.74 -3.97
CA PRO A 85 0.66 -12.04 -5.18
C PRO A 85 -0.16 -12.79 -6.21
N ASN A 86 0.11 -12.55 -7.49
CA ASN A 86 -0.33 -13.42 -8.55
C ASN A 86 0.66 -14.61 -8.71
N PRO A 87 0.24 -15.88 -8.50
CA PRO A 87 1.07 -17.06 -8.75
C PRO A 87 1.49 -17.24 -10.21
N TYR A 88 0.75 -16.62 -11.14
CA TYR A 88 0.89 -16.82 -12.57
C TYR A 88 1.23 -15.48 -13.25
N PRO A 89 2.45 -14.94 -13.01
CA PRO A 89 2.84 -13.63 -13.55
C PRO A 89 2.88 -13.58 -15.08
N GLY A 90 2.87 -14.74 -15.76
CA GLY A 90 2.73 -14.81 -17.22
C GLY A 90 1.41 -14.25 -17.77
N GLY A 91 0.42 -14.00 -16.91
CA GLY A 91 -0.87 -13.38 -17.26
C GLY A 91 -0.85 -11.84 -17.31
N GLY A 92 0.31 -11.19 -17.18
CA GLY A 92 0.43 -9.73 -17.31
C GLY A 92 -0.01 -8.92 -16.08
N SER A 93 -0.23 -9.60 -14.94
CA SER A 93 -0.49 -8.94 -13.65
C SER A 93 0.38 -9.53 -12.55
N GLU A 94 0.88 -8.67 -11.68
CA GLU A 94 1.74 -9.05 -10.55
C GLU A 94 0.94 -9.36 -9.30
N PHE A 95 -0.24 -8.75 -9.15
CA PHE A 95 -1.04 -8.83 -7.93
C PHE A 95 -2.51 -9.14 -8.22
N TYR A 96 -3.16 -9.70 -7.22
CA TYR A 96 -4.61 -9.70 -7.09
C TYR A 96 -5.03 -8.68 -6.04
N ILE A 97 -6.08 -7.92 -6.36
CA ILE A 97 -6.84 -7.14 -5.39
C ILE A 97 -8.15 -7.88 -5.13
N THR A 98 -8.36 -8.33 -3.91
CA THR A 98 -9.52 -9.13 -3.51
C THR A 98 -10.44 -8.31 -2.62
N HIS A 99 -11.71 -8.23 -2.97
CA HIS A 99 -12.74 -7.63 -2.14
C HIS A 99 -13.13 -8.59 -1.00
N ALA A 100 -12.98 -8.15 0.25
CA ALA A 100 -13.09 -9.02 1.42
C ALA A 100 -14.48 -9.64 1.60
N GLU A 101 -15.55 -8.86 1.42
CA GLU A 101 -16.94 -9.33 1.56
C GLU A 101 -17.41 -10.18 0.37
N LYS A 102 -17.27 -9.66 -0.86
CA LYS A 102 -17.78 -10.31 -2.08
C LYS A 102 -16.98 -11.53 -2.52
N LYS A 103 -15.76 -11.71 -2.00
CA LYS A 103 -14.80 -12.75 -2.42
C LYS A 103 -14.48 -12.71 -3.92
N GLU A 104 -14.66 -11.54 -4.54
CA GLU A 104 -14.26 -11.27 -5.92
C GLU A 104 -12.83 -10.74 -5.94
N TYR A 105 -12.07 -11.08 -6.98
CA TYR A 105 -10.74 -10.53 -7.21
C TYR A 105 -10.62 -9.94 -8.62
N VAL A 106 -9.65 -9.02 -8.74
CA VAL A 106 -9.23 -8.40 -9.99
C VAL A 106 -7.72 -8.50 -10.14
N HIS A 107 -7.27 -8.61 -11.38
CA HIS A 107 -5.85 -8.60 -11.74
C HIS A 107 -5.36 -7.17 -11.76
N ALA A 108 -4.22 -6.90 -11.13
CA ALA A 108 -3.68 -5.54 -11.04
C ALA A 108 -2.16 -5.50 -11.03
N ASN A 109 -1.63 -4.35 -11.42
CA ASN A 109 -0.22 -4.00 -11.31
C ASN A 109 -0.06 -2.73 -10.48
N LEU A 110 1.06 -2.62 -9.75
CA LEU A 110 1.38 -1.38 -9.05
C LEU A 110 1.60 -0.26 -10.09
N TYR A 111 0.77 0.77 -10.04
CA TYR A 111 0.84 1.92 -10.95
C TYR A 111 1.64 3.07 -10.34
N SER A 112 1.34 3.42 -9.09
CA SER A 112 2.10 4.42 -8.34
C SER A 112 2.21 4.05 -6.88
N LYS A 113 3.40 4.30 -6.35
CA LYS A 113 3.76 4.14 -4.94
C LYS A 113 2.96 5.03 -3.97
N PRO A 114 2.99 4.72 -2.66
CA PRO A 114 2.31 5.51 -1.63
C PRO A 114 2.72 6.98 -1.62
N ASN A 115 1.78 7.85 -1.22
CA ASN A 115 2.04 9.27 -1.05
C ASN A 115 2.89 9.51 0.20
N ARG A 116 4.07 10.13 0.03
CA ARG A 116 5.01 10.37 1.13
C ARG A 116 4.41 11.12 2.33
N SER A 117 3.45 12.01 2.08
CA SER A 117 2.80 12.81 3.12
C SER A 117 1.58 12.14 3.75
N SER A 118 1.24 10.91 3.36
CA SER A 118 0.12 10.18 3.97
C SER A 118 0.54 9.62 5.31
N ASP A 119 -0.33 9.78 6.31
CA ASP A 119 -0.16 9.23 7.66
C ASP A 119 -0.11 7.69 7.65
N TYR A 120 -0.62 7.06 6.59
CA TYR A 120 -0.69 5.59 6.41
C TYR A 120 0.48 5.00 5.61
N THR A 121 1.38 5.83 5.07
CA THR A 121 2.53 5.29 4.32
C THR A 121 3.51 4.63 5.26
N LEU A 122 3.80 3.35 4.99
CA LEU A 122 4.82 2.58 5.69
C LEU A 122 6.17 2.72 4.99
N TYR A 123 7.19 2.94 5.81
CA TYR A 123 8.59 2.98 5.39
C TYR A 123 9.38 1.88 6.07
N ILE A 124 10.36 1.32 5.36
CA ILE A 124 11.40 0.50 5.98
C ILE A 124 12.25 1.42 6.84
N TYR A 125 12.13 1.30 8.16
CA TYR A 125 12.96 2.08 9.08
C TYR A 125 14.27 1.36 9.41
N HIS A 126 14.20 0.04 9.57
CA HIS A 126 15.36 -0.80 9.80
C HIS A 126 15.23 -2.13 9.06
N LEU A 127 16.35 -2.62 8.52
CA LEU A 127 16.42 -3.88 7.77
C LEU A 127 17.70 -4.64 8.12
N ASP A 128 17.59 -5.77 8.81
CA ASP A 128 18.73 -6.68 9.02
C ASP A 128 18.69 -7.80 7.95
N PRO A 129 19.65 -7.80 7.00
CA PRO A 129 19.68 -8.77 5.92
C PRO A 129 20.14 -10.17 6.33
N PHE A 130 20.74 -10.32 7.51
CA PHE A 130 21.26 -11.61 7.99
C PHE A 130 20.19 -12.39 8.74
N ASP A 131 19.49 -11.73 9.66
CA ASP A 131 18.44 -12.38 10.44
C ASP A 131 17.05 -12.24 9.79
N GLY A 132 16.84 -11.26 8.91
CA GLY A 132 15.57 -10.95 8.26
C GLY A 132 14.61 -10.10 9.08
N HIS A 133 15.07 -9.51 10.18
CA HIS A 133 14.29 -8.57 10.97
C HIS A 133 14.07 -7.28 10.19
N ILE A 134 12.82 -6.81 10.18
CA ILE A 134 12.45 -5.56 9.55
C ILE A 134 11.53 -4.76 10.46
N GLU A 135 11.88 -3.50 10.65
CA GLU A 135 11.07 -2.52 11.37
C GLU A 135 10.44 -1.58 10.35
N LEU A 136 9.12 -1.50 10.35
CA LEU A 136 8.34 -0.61 9.51
C LEU A 136 7.79 0.53 10.36
N ARG A 137 7.80 1.74 9.82
CA ARG A 137 7.21 2.91 10.49
C ARG A 137 6.24 3.65 9.60
N SER A 138 5.11 4.01 10.17
CA SER A 138 4.24 5.09 9.68
C SER A 138 4.40 6.31 10.59
N LYS A 139 3.50 7.29 10.48
CA LYS A 139 3.51 8.46 11.37
C LYS A 139 3.24 8.09 12.83
N ASP A 140 2.30 7.17 13.05
CA ASP A 140 1.77 6.86 14.38
C ASP A 140 2.04 5.41 14.80
N GLU A 141 2.66 4.59 13.95
CA GLU A 141 2.87 3.16 14.21
C GLU A 141 4.30 2.69 13.93
N VAL A 142 4.71 1.70 14.72
CA VAL A 142 5.91 0.90 14.50
C VAL A 142 5.47 -0.57 14.42
N LEU A 143 5.83 -1.25 13.34
CA LEU A 143 5.51 -2.65 13.10
C LEU A 143 6.79 -3.45 12.90
N GLU A 144 6.97 -4.52 13.67
CA GLU A 144 8.13 -5.39 13.56
C GLU A 144 7.76 -6.73 12.89
N TRP A 145 8.53 -7.09 11.87
CA TRP A 145 8.30 -8.30 11.10
C TRP A 145 9.58 -9.11 10.94
N GLN A 146 9.39 -10.38 10.62
CA GLN A 146 10.43 -11.33 10.29
C GLN A 146 10.20 -11.83 8.86
N ILE A 147 11.19 -11.60 8.00
CA ILE A 147 11.21 -12.14 6.63
C ILE A 147 11.37 -13.65 6.66
N GLU A 148 10.67 -14.34 5.77
CA GLU A 148 10.84 -15.78 5.59
C GLU A 148 12.26 -16.09 5.10
N LYS A 149 12.92 -17.07 5.73
CA LYS A 149 14.31 -17.45 5.42
C LYS A 149 14.56 -17.67 3.92
N LYS A 150 13.57 -18.19 3.19
CA LYS A 150 13.65 -18.45 1.75
C LYS A 150 13.73 -17.16 0.91
N ASP A 151 13.25 -16.04 1.44
CA ASP A 151 13.20 -14.76 0.73
C ASP A 151 14.40 -13.84 1.08
N LEU A 152 15.25 -14.24 2.03
CA LEU A 152 16.43 -13.46 2.43
C LEU A 152 17.39 -13.19 1.28
N GLU A 153 17.51 -14.11 0.32
CA GLU A 153 18.35 -13.90 -0.87
C GLU A 153 17.85 -12.74 -1.76
N HIS A 154 16.59 -12.33 -1.62
CA HIS A 154 15.99 -11.24 -2.39
C HIS A 154 16.07 -9.88 -1.68
N ILE A 155 16.50 -9.85 -0.41
CA ILE A 155 16.51 -8.63 0.40
C ILE A 155 17.55 -7.62 -0.06
N GLY A 156 18.62 -8.06 -0.75
CA GLY A 156 19.78 -7.23 -1.08
C GLY A 156 19.52 -6.04 -2.02
N VAL A 157 18.29 -5.89 -2.54
CA VAL A 157 17.88 -4.74 -3.35
C VAL A 157 16.91 -3.80 -2.62
N TRP A 158 16.53 -4.13 -1.39
CA TRP A 158 15.64 -3.35 -0.53
C TRP A 158 16.48 -2.46 0.39
N GLU A 159 16.04 -1.23 0.61
CA GLU A 159 16.80 -0.21 1.34
C GLU A 159 15.93 0.46 2.41
N GLU A 160 16.55 0.91 3.49
CA GLU A 160 15.91 1.77 4.47
C GLU A 160 15.39 3.05 3.77
N GLY A 161 14.18 3.48 4.14
CA GLY A 161 13.47 4.59 3.50
C GLY A 161 12.61 4.20 2.29
N ASP A 162 12.70 2.95 1.79
CA ASP A 162 11.77 2.44 0.78
C ASP A 162 10.34 2.42 1.34
N ARG A 163 9.37 2.79 0.50
CA ARG A 163 7.95 2.65 0.83
C ARG A 163 7.44 1.26 0.54
N VAL A 164 6.63 0.77 1.46
CA VAL A 164 6.12 -0.59 1.42
C VAL A 164 4.63 -0.66 1.70
N ILE A 165 4.02 -1.75 1.28
CA ILE A 165 2.63 -2.12 1.57
C ILE A 165 2.64 -3.52 2.16
N ILE A 166 1.86 -3.75 3.22
CA ILE A 166 1.64 -5.09 3.76
C ILE A 166 0.44 -5.69 3.02
N GLY A 167 0.61 -6.85 2.40
CA GLY A 167 -0.49 -7.59 1.76
C GLY A 167 -0.72 -8.94 2.43
N LYS A 168 -1.67 -9.71 1.87
CA LYS A 168 -1.99 -11.07 2.31
C LYS A 168 -1.31 -12.13 1.45
N ASN A 169 -0.89 -13.20 2.11
CA ASN A 169 -0.37 -14.42 1.52
C ASN A 169 -1.36 -15.59 1.75
N ASP A 170 -2.64 -15.35 1.53
CA ASP A 170 -3.73 -16.25 1.94
C ASP A 170 -4.31 -17.11 0.80
N MET A 171 -3.84 -16.90 -0.43
CA MET A 171 -4.19 -17.69 -1.61
C MET A 171 -3.89 -19.18 -1.40
N TRP A 172 -4.75 -20.04 -1.95
CA TRP A 172 -4.71 -21.49 -1.71
C TRP A 172 -3.34 -22.13 -2.02
N TYR A 173 -2.68 -21.69 -3.10
CA TYR A 173 -1.38 -22.21 -3.51
C TYR A 173 -0.25 -21.73 -2.59
N ALA A 174 -0.35 -20.51 -2.06
CA ALA A 174 0.71 -19.92 -1.23
C ALA A 174 0.91 -20.74 0.05
N ARG A 175 -0.18 -21.28 0.60
CA ARG A 175 -0.20 -22.15 1.78
C ARG A 175 0.55 -23.47 1.59
N LEU A 176 0.76 -23.91 0.33
CA LEU A 176 1.53 -25.12 0.04
C LEU A 176 3.04 -24.90 0.20
N PHE A 177 3.51 -23.67 0.07
CA PHE A 177 4.94 -23.35 -0.01
C PHE A 177 5.46 -22.47 1.13
N SER A 178 4.57 -21.84 1.89
CA SER A 178 4.89 -20.96 3.01
C SER A 178 3.82 -21.01 4.10
N SER A 179 4.24 -20.83 5.35
CA SER A 179 3.36 -20.60 6.50
C SER A 179 3.12 -19.12 6.80
N CYS A 180 3.81 -18.21 6.10
CA CYS A 180 3.61 -16.78 6.23
C CYS A 180 2.21 -16.40 5.75
N ARG A 181 1.52 -15.58 6.53
CA ARG A 181 0.17 -15.09 6.19
C ARG A 181 0.18 -13.74 5.49
N HIS A 182 1.33 -13.06 5.49
CA HIS A 182 1.47 -11.72 4.95
C HIS A 182 2.62 -11.68 3.96
N ILE A 183 2.52 -10.72 3.05
CA ILE A 183 3.62 -10.28 2.19
C ILE A 183 3.95 -8.83 2.53
N LEU A 184 5.17 -8.43 2.24
CA LEU A 184 5.59 -7.05 2.18
C LEU A 184 5.89 -6.74 0.72
N VAL A 185 5.31 -5.68 0.17
CA VAL A 185 5.50 -5.24 -1.22
C VAL A 185 6.35 -3.99 -1.22
N ASN A 186 7.48 -3.98 -1.92
CA ASN A 186 8.31 -2.77 -2.07
C ASN A 186 7.82 -1.96 -3.26
N CYS A 187 7.34 -0.75 -2.98
CA CYS A 187 6.75 0.13 -3.99
C CYS A 187 7.77 1.05 -4.67
N ASP A 188 9.01 1.08 -4.19
CA ASP A 188 10.10 1.88 -4.73
C ASP A 188 11.03 1.08 -5.66
N LYS A 189 10.86 -0.24 -5.75
CA LYS A 189 11.66 -1.12 -6.62
C LYS A 189 10.79 -1.77 -7.70
N HIS A 190 11.24 -1.68 -8.96
CA HIS A 190 10.52 -2.20 -10.15
C HIS A 190 11.10 -3.53 -10.68
N ARG A 191 11.82 -4.31 -9.87
CA ARG A 191 12.51 -5.55 -10.31
C ARG A 191 11.72 -6.81 -9.91
N LYS A 192 12.09 -7.93 -10.55
CA LYS A 192 11.45 -9.28 -10.52
C LYS A 192 10.95 -9.82 -9.16
N THR A 193 11.40 -9.29 -8.03
CA THR A 193 10.92 -9.69 -6.71
C THR A 193 10.30 -8.47 -6.03
N THR A 194 9.03 -8.21 -6.36
CA THR A 194 8.28 -7.06 -5.87
C THR A 194 7.80 -7.24 -4.43
N TYR A 195 7.87 -8.46 -3.87
CA TYR A 195 7.44 -8.74 -2.51
C TYR A 195 8.28 -9.79 -1.77
N LEU A 196 8.25 -9.74 -0.44
CA LEU A 196 8.84 -10.71 0.48
C LEU A 196 7.74 -11.29 1.37
N ARG A 197 7.83 -12.56 1.76
CA ARG A 197 6.91 -13.17 2.73
C ARG A 197 7.37 -12.83 4.14
N ILE A 198 6.43 -12.40 4.97
CA ILE A 198 6.71 -11.91 6.32
C ILE A 198 5.76 -12.54 7.36
N LYS A 199 6.23 -12.62 8.59
CA LYS A 199 5.46 -13.05 9.77
C LYS A 199 5.78 -12.14 10.97
N PRO A 200 4.89 -12.03 11.97
CA PRO A 200 5.16 -11.20 13.14
C PRO A 200 6.52 -11.55 13.77
N TYR A 201 7.29 -10.52 14.12
CA TYR A 201 8.56 -10.72 14.81
C TYR A 201 8.31 -11.26 16.22
N VAL A 202 9.11 -12.24 16.64
CA VAL A 202 9.04 -12.81 17.99
C VAL A 202 10.44 -12.70 18.58
N LYS A 203 10.60 -11.78 19.52
CA LYS A 203 11.85 -11.61 20.26
C LYS A 203 12.18 -12.91 20.99
N LYS A 204 13.35 -13.47 20.70
CA LYS A 204 13.87 -14.67 21.36
C LYS A 204 14.56 -14.34 22.67
#